data_AF-X0K8A1-F1
#
_entry.id   AF-X0K8A1-F1
#
_cell.length_a   1.000
_cell.length_b   1.000
_cell.length_c   1.000
_cell.angle_alpha   90.00
_cell.angle_beta   90.00
_cell.angle_gamma   90.00
#
_symmetry.space_group_name_H-M   'P 1'
#
loop_
_entity.id
_entity.type
_entity.pdbx_description
1 polymer ?
#
loop_
_entity_poly.entity_id
_entity_poly.type
_entity_poly.pdbx_seq_one_letter_code
_entity_poly.pdbx_strand_id
1 'polypeptide(L)'
;MTVEIECGFSIYPPLPPTPSNQSHYALFLSRLRTTFSPQNHPSISNPLLITDADSAFHYFTLPKYPKIPANPEHCNYFLSFRLSFGNGGLPRDVTVSHVMEVFVIAKEYFGERVRCWNGMRRMRP
;
A
#
# COMPACT_ATOMS: atom_id res chain seq x y z
N MET A 1 4.43 22.08 -17.89
CA MET A 1 5.24 21.13 -17.10
C MET A 1 4.40 20.64 -15.94
N THR A 2 4.06 19.35 -15.90
CA THR A 2 3.21 18.76 -14.86
C THR A 2 4.08 18.23 -13.72
N VAL A 3 3.85 18.73 -12.50
CA VAL A 3 4.54 18.24 -11.30
C VAL A 3 3.79 17.03 -10.79
N GLU A 4 4.45 15.87 -10.83
CA GLU A 4 3.97 14.67 -10.15
C GLU A 4 4.77 14.51 -8.85
N ILE A 5 4.06 14.33 -7.74
CA ILE A 5 4.63 14.15 -6.41
C ILE A 5 4.32 12.74 -5.94
N GLU A 6 5.27 12.09 -5.29
CA GLU A 6 5.10 10.74 -4.78
C GLU A 6 5.09 10.72 -3.24
N CYS A 7 4.19 9.95 -2.65
CA CYS A 7 4.24 9.62 -1.24
C CYS A 7 4.16 8.10 -1.06
N GLY A 8 4.79 7.60 0.01
CA GLY A 8 4.86 6.18 0.22
C GLY A 8 5.71 5.80 1.41
N PHE A 9 5.94 4.50 1.53
CA PHE A 9 6.85 3.93 2.50
C PHE A 9 7.60 2.74 1.90
N SER A 10 8.71 2.39 2.51
CA SER A 10 9.53 1.24 2.15
C SER A 10 9.65 0.28 3.31
N ILE A 11 9.91 -0.99 3.00
CA ILE A 11 10.19 -2.05 3.97
C ILE A 11 11.65 -2.44 3.80
N TYR A 12 12.46 -2.13 4.82
CA TYR A 12 13.89 -2.44 4.80
C TYR A 12 14.41 -2.82 6.19
N PRO A 13 15.14 -3.94 6.33
CA PRO A 13 15.41 -4.95 5.29
C PRO A 13 14.11 -5.63 4.80
N PRO A 14 14.10 -6.22 3.59
CA PRO A 14 12.97 -7.01 3.10
C PRO A 14 12.59 -8.09 4.10
N LEU A 15 11.31 -8.48 4.14
CA LEU A 15 10.83 -9.56 5.01
C LEU A 15 11.43 -10.89 4.55
N PRO A 16 12.27 -11.58 5.34
CA PRO A 16 12.70 -12.93 4.98
C PRO A 16 11.47 -13.86 4.91
N PRO A 17 11.38 -14.80 3.95
CA PRO A 17 10.22 -15.67 3.78
C PRO A 17 10.21 -16.81 4.82
N THR A 18 10.29 -16.46 6.11
CA THR A 18 10.18 -17.40 7.23
C THR A 18 8.71 -17.62 7.58
N PRO A 19 8.34 -18.77 8.19
CA PRO A 19 6.96 -19.03 8.60
C PRO A 19 6.35 -17.91 9.44
N SER A 20 7.12 -17.35 10.38
CA SER A 20 6.64 -16.23 11.22
C SER A 20 6.32 -14.97 10.40
N ASN A 21 7.17 -14.59 9.43
CA ASN A 21 6.90 -13.43 8.59
C ASN A 21 5.75 -13.68 7.61
N GLN A 22 5.62 -14.90 7.10
CA GLN A 22 4.47 -15.30 6.28
C GLN A 22 3.17 -15.19 7.09
N SER A 23 3.14 -15.67 8.34
CA SER A 23 1.98 -15.52 9.23
C SER A 23 1.67 -14.05 9.52
N HIS A 24 2.65 -13.22 9.87
CA HIS A 24 2.44 -11.78 10.08
C HIS A 24 1.96 -11.08 8.81
N TYR A 25 2.48 -11.47 7.64
CA TYR A 25 2.05 -10.92 6.37
C TYR A 25 0.61 -11.35 6.02
N ALA A 26 0.21 -12.58 6.32
CA ALA A 26 -1.17 -13.04 6.15
C ALA A 26 -2.14 -12.23 7.03
N LEU A 27 -1.76 -11.95 8.28
CA LEU A 27 -2.53 -11.07 9.17
C LEU A 27 -2.59 -9.63 8.66
N PHE A 28 -1.48 -9.10 8.15
CA PHE A 28 -1.42 -7.80 7.48
C PHE A 28 -2.40 -7.74 6.29
N LEU A 29 -2.39 -8.74 5.40
CA LEU A 29 -3.33 -8.81 4.27
C LEU A 29 -4.79 -8.90 4.72
N SER A 30 -5.07 -9.72 5.75
CA SER A 30 -6.40 -9.83 6.34
C SER A 30 -6.87 -8.49 6.90
N ARG A 31 -5.99 -7.78 7.63
CA ARG A 31 -6.27 -6.45 8.18
C ARG A 31 -6.57 -5.44 7.08
N LEU A 32 -5.78 -5.41 6.01
CA LEU A 32 -6.05 -4.54 4.86
C LEU A 32 -7.41 -4.82 4.24
N ARG A 33 -7.79 -6.10 4.04
CA ARG A 33 -9.11 -6.47 3.51
C ARG A 33 -10.25 -5.99 4.39
N THR A 34 -10.12 -6.12 5.71
CA THR A 34 -11.12 -5.64 6.65
C THR A 34 -11.20 -4.12 6.62
N THR A 35 -10.07 -3.41 6.76
CA THR A 35 -10.04 -1.95 6.76
C THR A 35 -10.64 -1.38 5.47
N PHE A 36 -10.15 -1.82 4.31
CA PHE A 36 -10.55 -1.30 3.00
C PHE A 36 -11.79 -1.97 2.40
N SER A 37 -12.59 -2.65 3.23
CA SER A 37 -13.86 -3.25 2.80
C SER A 37 -14.92 -2.16 2.54
N PRO A 38 -15.88 -2.40 1.63
CA PRO A 38 -16.97 -1.45 1.36
C PRO A 38 -17.80 -1.07 2.59
N GLN A 39 -17.87 -1.94 3.61
CA GLN A 39 -18.61 -1.69 4.84
C GLN A 39 -17.95 -0.62 5.73
N ASN A 40 -16.62 -0.54 5.71
CA ASN A 40 -15.83 0.42 6.50
C ASN A 40 -15.54 1.71 5.73
N HIS A 41 -15.69 1.73 4.41
CA HIS A 41 -15.63 2.92 3.58
C HIS A 41 -16.90 3.10 2.71
N PRO A 42 -18.07 3.34 3.34
CA PRO A 42 -19.36 3.41 2.63
C PRO A 42 -19.47 4.59 1.66
N SER A 43 -18.57 5.57 1.75
CA SER A 43 -18.48 6.73 0.87
C SER A 43 -17.86 6.43 -0.50
N ILE A 44 -17.33 5.21 -0.71
CA ILE A 44 -16.66 4.82 -1.95
C ILE A 44 -17.45 3.69 -2.59
N SER A 45 -18.06 3.97 -3.74
CA SER A 45 -18.89 3.03 -4.50
C SER A 45 -18.13 1.80 -5.02
N ASN A 46 -16.79 1.85 -5.00
CA ASN A 46 -15.90 0.76 -5.38
C ASN A 46 -15.02 0.34 -4.19
N PRO A 47 -14.70 -0.95 -4.04
CA PRO A 47 -13.76 -1.38 -3.00
C PRO A 47 -12.40 -0.70 -3.21
N LEU A 48 -11.85 -0.16 -2.12
CA LEU A 48 -10.52 0.48 -2.13
C LEU A 48 -9.40 -0.54 -2.37
N LEU A 49 -9.62 -1.81 -1.99
CA LEU A 49 -8.72 -2.93 -2.22
C LEU A 49 -9.45 -4.02 -3.02
N ILE A 50 -8.92 -4.36 -4.18
CA ILE A 50 -9.39 -5.47 -5.01
C ILE A 50 -8.52 -6.70 -4.70
N THR A 51 -9.18 -7.75 -4.23
CA THR A 51 -8.57 -9.05 -3.95
C THR A 51 -9.17 -10.10 -4.86
N ASP A 52 -8.48 -10.41 -5.94
CA ASP A 52 -8.82 -11.55 -6.80
C ASP A 52 -8.06 -12.79 -6.28
N ALA A 53 -8.77 -13.92 -6.19
CA ALA A 53 -8.28 -15.17 -5.60
C ALA A 53 -7.10 -15.77 -6.38
N ASP A 54 -7.08 -15.56 -7.70
CA ASP A 54 -6.06 -16.11 -8.60
C ASP A 54 -4.96 -15.09 -8.95
N SER A 55 -4.98 -13.91 -8.33
CA SER A 55 -4.00 -12.86 -8.64
C SER A 55 -2.76 -12.94 -7.78
N ALA A 56 -1.59 -12.78 -8.40
CA ALA A 56 -0.31 -12.65 -7.70
C ALA A 56 -0.24 -11.40 -6.79
N PHE A 57 -1.12 -10.41 -7.01
CA PHE A 57 -1.15 -9.15 -6.27
C PHE A 57 -2.56 -8.75 -5.87
N HIS A 58 -2.66 -8.05 -4.75
CA HIS A 58 -3.80 -7.19 -4.44
C HIS A 58 -3.51 -5.78 -4.94
N TYR A 59 -4.56 -5.11 -5.42
CA TYR A 59 -4.46 -3.79 -6.02
C TYR A 59 -5.38 -2.82 -5.31
N PHE A 60 -4.90 -1.61 -5.06
CA PHE A 60 -5.81 -0.55 -4.61
C PHE A 60 -6.41 0.17 -5.80
N THR A 61 -7.68 0.57 -5.71
CA THR A 61 -8.37 1.41 -6.71
C THR A 61 -7.96 2.88 -6.61
N LEU A 62 -6.68 3.10 -6.34
CA LEU A 62 -6.04 4.41 -6.24
C LEU A 62 -5.24 4.67 -7.54
N PRO A 63 -4.95 5.94 -7.88
CA PRO A 63 -4.16 6.27 -9.07
C PRO A 63 -2.89 5.44 -9.17
N LYS A 64 -2.62 4.93 -10.38
CA LYS A 64 -1.50 4.01 -10.71
C LYS A 64 -1.56 2.62 -10.07
N TYR A 65 -2.67 2.26 -9.40
CA TYR A 65 -2.96 0.90 -8.92
C TYR A 65 -1.80 0.28 -8.12
N PRO A 66 -1.47 0.82 -6.93
CA PRO A 66 -0.39 0.26 -6.12
C PRO A 66 -0.71 -1.20 -5.78
N LYS A 67 0.35 -2.02 -5.81
CA LYS A 67 0.26 -3.47 -5.75
C LYS A 67 0.95 -4.00 -4.50
N ILE A 68 0.37 -5.02 -3.91
CA ILE A 68 0.92 -5.74 -2.77
C ILE A 68 0.87 -7.25 -3.08
N PRO A 69 1.94 -8.03 -2.86
CA PRO A 69 1.89 -9.48 -3.07
C PRO A 69 0.71 -10.14 -2.34
N ALA A 70 -0.08 -10.95 -3.04
CA ALA A 70 -1.27 -11.59 -2.49
C ALA A 70 -0.96 -12.89 -1.71
N ASN A 71 0.14 -13.56 -2.06
CA ASN A 71 0.59 -14.78 -1.40
C ASN A 71 1.56 -14.43 -0.24
N PRO A 72 1.27 -14.83 1.01
CA PRO A 72 2.19 -14.67 2.13
C PRO A 72 3.57 -15.30 1.94
N GLU A 73 3.69 -16.38 1.17
CA GLU A 73 4.97 -17.00 0.81
C GLU A 73 5.90 -16.04 0.06
N HIS A 74 5.32 -15.01 -0.58
CA HIS A 74 5.99 -13.98 -1.37
C HIS A 74 6.16 -12.66 -0.60
N CYS A 75 6.05 -12.67 0.73
CA CYS A 75 6.18 -11.46 1.57
C CYS A 75 7.52 -10.72 1.40
N ASN A 76 8.58 -11.42 0.99
CA ASN A 76 9.89 -10.84 0.68
C ASN A 76 9.87 -9.87 -0.50
N TYR A 77 8.85 -9.95 -1.37
CA TYR A 77 8.68 -9.05 -2.51
C TYR A 77 7.90 -7.78 -2.17
N PHE A 78 7.36 -7.65 -0.95
CA PHE A 78 6.74 -6.42 -0.51
C PHE A 78 7.81 -5.43 -0.04
N LEU A 79 8.31 -4.61 -0.98
CA LEU A 79 9.43 -3.70 -0.74
C LEU A 79 9.00 -2.26 -0.48
N SER A 80 7.85 -1.85 -1.01
CA SER A 80 7.34 -0.49 -0.86
C SER A 80 5.87 -0.39 -1.24
N PHE A 81 5.21 0.62 -0.68
CA PHE A 81 3.91 1.09 -1.13
C PHE A 81 4.06 2.55 -1.60
N ARG A 82 3.58 2.86 -2.80
CA ARG A 82 3.77 4.17 -3.44
C ARG A 82 2.49 4.64 -4.10
N LEU A 83 2.16 5.91 -3.89
CA LEU A 83 1.15 6.64 -4.64
C LEU A 83 1.75 7.90 -5.27
N SER A 84 1.22 8.27 -6.42
CA SER A 84 1.54 9.53 -7.09
C SER A 84 0.30 10.44 -7.13
N PHE A 85 0.49 11.74 -6.91
CA PHE A 85 -0.55 12.75 -7.04
C PHE A 85 -0.07 13.92 -7.91
N GLY A 86 -0.99 14.53 -8.65
CA GLY A 86 -0.70 15.49 -9.72
C GLY A 86 -1.87 15.63 -10.69
N ASN A 87 -1.62 16.15 -11.89
CA ASN A 87 -2.67 16.46 -12.87
C ASN A 87 -3.51 15.21 -13.21
N GLY A 88 -4.80 15.22 -12.88
CA GLY A 88 -5.72 14.09 -13.08
C GLY A 88 -5.71 13.01 -11.99
N GLY A 89 -4.97 13.19 -10.90
CA GLY A 89 -4.94 12.30 -9.74
C GLY A 89 -5.81 12.75 -8.57
N LEU A 90 -5.75 12.01 -7.46
CA LEU A 90 -6.44 12.38 -6.22
C LEU A 90 -5.83 13.64 -5.58
N PRO A 91 -6.62 14.42 -4.80
CA PRO A 91 -6.09 15.48 -3.96
C PRO A 91 -4.95 14.97 -3.06
N ARG A 92 -3.98 15.84 -2.79
CA ARG A 92 -2.77 15.51 -2.01
C ARG A 92 -3.12 14.97 -0.62
N ASP A 93 -3.99 15.67 0.09
CA ASP A 93 -4.49 15.34 1.42
C ASP A 93 -5.15 13.95 1.44
N VAL A 94 -5.99 13.65 0.46
CA VAL A 94 -6.62 12.34 0.31
C VAL A 94 -5.57 11.27 0.06
N THR A 95 -4.61 11.52 -0.82
CA THR A 95 -3.55 10.54 -1.17
C THR A 95 -2.66 10.25 0.04
N VAL A 96 -2.23 11.29 0.75
CA VAL A 96 -1.43 11.15 1.97
C VAL A 96 -2.20 10.38 3.04
N SER A 97 -3.51 10.64 3.21
CA SER A 97 -4.34 9.91 4.17
C SER A 97 -4.35 8.40 3.89
N HIS A 98 -4.56 7.99 2.63
CA HIS A 98 -4.54 6.57 2.26
C HIS A 98 -3.17 5.92 2.45
N VAL A 99 -2.08 6.60 2.07
CA VAL A 99 -0.72 6.09 2.33
C VAL A 99 -0.48 5.92 3.82
N MET A 100 -0.91 6.89 4.64
CA MET A 100 -0.71 6.85 6.08
C MET A 100 -1.52 5.72 6.75
N GLU A 101 -2.71 5.42 6.26
CA GLU A 101 -3.52 4.31 6.76
C GLU A 101 -2.85 2.96 6.49
N VAL A 102 -2.39 2.72 5.26
CA VAL A 102 -1.62 1.50 4.92
C VAL A 102 -0.29 1.47 5.68
N PHE A 103 0.36 2.61 5.88
CA PHE A 103 1.62 2.73 6.63
C PHE A 103 1.44 2.35 8.09
N VAL A 104 0.39 2.83 8.77
CA VAL A 104 0.11 2.50 10.18
C VAL A 104 -0.07 1.00 10.33
N ILE A 105 -0.90 0.40 9.47
CA ILE A 105 -1.10 -1.06 9.46
C ILE A 105 0.23 -1.78 9.21
N ALA A 106 1.01 -1.38 8.21
CA ALA A 106 2.30 -1.99 7.93
C ALA A 106 3.28 -1.86 9.12
N LYS A 107 3.27 -0.72 9.82
CA LYS A 107 4.12 -0.45 11.00
C LYS A 107 3.75 -1.36 12.17
N GLU A 108 2.46 -1.63 12.38
CA GLU A 108 1.97 -2.58 13.40
C GLU A 108 2.51 -4.00 13.17
N TYR A 109 2.52 -4.48 11.92
CA TYR A 109 2.95 -5.86 11.60
C TYR A 109 4.45 -6.03 11.35
N PHE A 110 5.14 -5.02 10.82
CA PHE A 110 6.54 -5.13 10.38
C PHE A 110 7.51 -4.26 11.18
N GLY A 111 7.00 -3.42 12.09
CA GLY A 111 7.78 -2.65 13.06
C GLY A 111 8.79 -1.70 12.42
N GLU A 112 10.03 -1.72 12.94
CA GLU A 112 11.11 -0.81 12.51
C GLU A 112 11.58 -0.98 11.06
N ARG A 113 11.10 -2.02 10.36
CA ARG A 113 11.37 -2.19 8.93
C ARG A 113 10.63 -1.16 8.08
N VAL A 114 9.50 -0.64 8.54
CA VAL A 114 8.66 0.28 7.78
C VAL A 114 9.17 1.71 7.95
N ARG A 115 9.56 2.32 6.83
CA ARG A 115 10.08 3.69 6.78
C ARG A 115 9.28 4.52 5.79
N CYS A 116 8.53 5.48 6.31
CA CYS A 116 7.82 6.46 5.48
C CYS A 116 8.81 7.38 4.78
N TRP A 117 8.52 7.72 3.54
CA TRP A 117 9.21 8.77 2.81
C TRP A 117 8.17 9.70 2.18
N ASN A 118 8.23 10.96 2.57
CA ASN A 118 7.44 12.02 1.95
C ASN A 118 8.26 12.56 0.77
N GLY A 119 8.15 11.90 -0.38
CA GLY A 119 8.91 12.20 -1.58
C GLY A 119 8.44 13.46 -2.28
N MET A 120 8.92 14.62 -1.85
CA MET A 120 8.98 15.82 -2.70
C MET A 120 10.01 15.60 -3.82
N ARG A 121 9.77 14.62 -4.71
CA ARG A 121 10.58 14.40 -5.90
C ARG A 121 9.83 14.95 -7.10
N ARG A 122 10.22 16.16 -7.55
CA ARG A 122 9.88 16.64 -8.89
C ARG A 122 10.48 15.65 -9.89
N MET A 123 9.66 14.88 -10.58
CA MET A 123 10.11 14.31 -11.85
C MET A 123 10.23 15.47 -12.86
N ARG A 124 11.44 15.68 -13.40
CA ARG A 124 11.61 16.51 -14.60
C ARG A 124 11.32 15.62 -15.83
N PRO A 125 10.70 16.19 -16.88
CA PRO A 125 10.42 15.46 -18.12
C PRO A 125 11.68 14.92 -18.78
#